data_AF-A0AAW5DW30-F1
#
_entry.id   AF-A0AAW5DW30-F1
#
_cell.length_a   1.000
_cell.length_b   1.000
_cell.length_c   1.000
_cell.angle_alpha   90.00
_cell.angle_beta   90.00
_cell.angle_gamma   90.00
#
_symmetry.space_group_name_H-M   'P 1'
#
loop_
_entity.id
_entity.type
_entity.pdbx_description
1 polymer ?
#
loop_
_entity_poly.entity_id
_entity_poly.type
_entity_poly.pdbx_seq_one_letter_code
_entity_poly.pdbx_strand_id
1 'polypeptide(L)'
;MLTKRKIKFALVLNGASVRNIEDLKANFDGIKVLDYYESGELQKWLEQRNYHQQKEALLSITSGDPKEIINNLYTIFQVPQNAGDDLEDIERLIAKKNKREIIEQYTSDSTVLNQLEVVAFSQEELEGILSKIMGRNNTVYLLGDSFQVKDTQKNIRYIGLNNPTVNLLSESGKFKPLENGITLENVSLSSNSPIRLVDKGINNCKIDEKKLKIRREFESLKEVFFFDSRKYNLGELSVESIHLYKNIVVLLGSDNEFFNKKNKIILFDIEKKKVIQTFLTYEYVQYLSTNRVKNVFYYSEVDSSINHDSKGYSYNLYKIDLDNGCERQKVKIGYLSPKSMWQISHIIPCGDKVYLYDTRENVNDSDNFAIGYQCHDLASGKLIKADEVEHHYVQKRGWWGFYTGRSYYMTDNFAYYFIHSDKALYINQSKKPLMHFNGHLGEFVVHNDILVATSCEIGNEGVARESEVEEGYLALYDIKSGKLLKKIKAYDRHIEGMHLYEDVLVTHSNADDFIKLWDIHTMEIIRTISYEEMESHYKGKGSVWTSLYTFDFDLFEDQFVVNIGNTFYIYE
;
A
#
# COMPACT_ATOMS: atom_id res chain seq x y z
N MET A 1 8.60 -27.13 -81.02
CA MET A 1 8.69 -26.86 -79.57
C MET A 1 8.31 -25.41 -79.33
N LEU A 2 7.11 -25.16 -78.79
CA LEU A 2 6.70 -23.82 -78.38
C LEU A 2 7.31 -23.54 -77.00
N THR A 3 8.38 -22.75 -76.94
CA THR A 3 8.95 -22.25 -75.69
C THR A 3 7.90 -21.40 -74.96
N LYS A 4 7.40 -21.88 -73.82
CA LYS A 4 6.60 -21.09 -72.87
C LYS A 4 7.37 -19.79 -72.57
N ARG A 5 6.85 -18.64 -73.03
CA ARG A 5 7.36 -17.32 -72.62
C ARG A 5 7.22 -17.20 -71.11
N LYS A 6 8.32 -17.26 -70.36
CA LYS A 6 8.35 -16.89 -68.94
C LYS A 6 7.93 -15.43 -68.82
N ILE A 7 6.86 -15.16 -68.08
CA ILE A 7 6.40 -13.80 -67.78
C ILE A 7 7.47 -13.15 -66.91
N LYS A 8 8.12 -12.09 -67.42
CA LYS A 8 9.10 -11.31 -66.65
C LYS A 8 8.34 -10.32 -65.77
N PHE A 9 8.50 -10.39 -64.45
CA PHE A 9 7.88 -9.41 -63.56
C PHE A 9 8.66 -8.08 -63.63
N ALA A 10 7.97 -6.96 -63.37
CA ALA A 10 8.56 -5.63 -63.31
C ALA A 10 8.70 -5.21 -61.84
N LEU A 11 9.76 -4.47 -61.52
CA LEU A 11 9.84 -3.80 -60.21
C LEU A 11 8.93 -2.57 -60.24
N VAL A 12 8.51 -2.10 -59.08
CA VAL A 12 7.79 -0.83 -58.97
C VAL A 12 8.60 0.11 -58.09
N LEU A 13 9.15 1.18 -58.67
CA LEU A 13 9.92 2.22 -57.98
C LEU A 13 9.25 3.57 -58.23
N ASN A 14 9.07 4.39 -57.18
CA ASN A 14 8.38 5.70 -57.25
C ASN A 14 7.04 5.69 -58.03
N GLY A 15 6.28 4.59 -57.94
CA GLY A 15 5.00 4.39 -58.65
C GLY A 15 5.13 4.00 -60.12
N ALA A 16 6.33 3.99 -60.71
CA ALA A 16 6.60 3.58 -62.09
C ALA A 16 6.93 2.08 -62.20
N SER A 17 6.49 1.45 -63.29
CA SER A 17 6.81 0.05 -63.61
C SER A 17 8.18 -0.03 -64.31
N VAL A 18 9.16 -0.60 -63.60
CA VAL A 18 10.55 -0.68 -64.02
C VAL A 18 10.81 -1.97 -64.79
N ARG A 19 11.07 -1.84 -66.10
CA ARG A 19 11.20 -2.97 -67.03
C ARG A 19 12.60 -3.16 -67.58
N ASN A 20 13.46 -2.14 -67.53
CA ASN A 20 14.85 -2.19 -67.95
C ASN A 20 15.75 -1.37 -67.00
N ILE A 21 17.08 -1.42 -67.16
CA ILE A 21 18.02 -0.69 -66.29
C ILE A 21 17.87 0.83 -66.39
N GLU A 22 17.52 1.38 -67.56
CA GLU A 22 17.33 2.82 -67.69
C GLU A 22 16.08 3.30 -66.95
N ASP A 23 14.99 2.50 -66.96
CA ASP A 23 13.81 2.76 -66.12
C ASP A 23 14.16 2.72 -64.62
N LEU A 24 15.05 1.81 -64.22
CA LEU A 24 15.50 1.67 -62.84
C LEU A 24 16.31 2.88 -62.39
N LYS A 25 17.24 3.34 -63.23
CA LYS A 25 18.03 4.55 -62.98
C LYS A 25 17.15 5.79 -62.91
N ALA A 26 16.20 5.94 -63.82
CA ALA A 26 15.32 7.10 -63.91
C ALA A 26 14.33 7.22 -62.74
N ASN A 27 14.01 6.11 -62.07
CA ASN A 27 13.07 6.05 -60.95
C ASN A 27 13.72 5.52 -59.67
N PHE A 28 15.04 5.66 -59.53
CA PHE A 28 15.79 5.04 -58.43
C PHE A 28 15.29 5.56 -57.08
N ASP A 29 14.99 4.63 -56.17
CA ASP A 29 14.57 4.88 -54.79
C ASP A 29 15.45 3.99 -53.92
N GLY A 30 16.43 4.59 -53.25
CA GLY A 30 17.47 3.84 -52.53
C GLY A 30 16.91 2.86 -51.50
N ILE A 31 15.83 3.23 -50.81
CA ILE A 31 15.20 2.40 -49.78
C ILE A 31 14.48 1.23 -50.43
N LYS A 32 13.67 1.50 -51.45
CA LYS A 32 12.89 0.45 -52.11
C LYS A 32 13.76 -0.51 -52.92
N VAL A 33 14.88 -0.02 -53.47
CA VAL A 33 15.88 -0.86 -54.14
C VAL A 33 16.64 -1.72 -53.11
N LEU A 34 16.95 -1.19 -51.92
CA LEU A 34 17.48 -1.98 -50.80
C LEU A 34 16.50 -3.11 -50.41
N ASP A 35 15.20 -2.81 -50.29
CA ASP A 35 14.19 -3.84 -49.97
C ASP A 35 14.14 -4.98 -51.00
N TYR A 36 14.22 -4.63 -52.29
CA TYR A 36 14.29 -5.63 -53.35
C TYR A 36 15.62 -6.40 -53.35
N TYR A 37 16.71 -5.77 -52.89
CA TYR A 37 17.99 -6.44 -52.71
C TYR A 37 17.91 -7.46 -51.57
N GLU A 38 17.46 -7.07 -50.38
CA GLU A 38 17.36 -7.93 -49.19
C GLU A 38 16.39 -9.10 -49.39
N SER A 39 15.27 -8.87 -50.07
CA SER A 39 14.30 -9.93 -50.43
C SER A 39 14.78 -10.86 -51.57
N GLY A 40 15.88 -10.52 -52.25
CA GLY A 40 16.40 -11.23 -53.42
C GLY A 40 15.59 -11.04 -54.70
N GLU A 41 14.56 -10.19 -54.70
CA GLU A 41 13.76 -9.88 -55.88
C GLU A 41 14.55 -9.12 -56.95
N LEU A 42 15.44 -8.20 -56.53
CA LEU A 42 16.32 -7.46 -57.43
C LEU A 42 17.25 -8.41 -58.20
N GLN A 43 17.78 -9.43 -57.52
CA GLN A 43 18.63 -10.44 -58.13
C GLN A 43 17.87 -11.28 -59.17
N LYS A 44 16.65 -11.74 -58.83
CA LYS A 44 15.77 -12.45 -59.76
C LYS A 44 15.38 -11.58 -60.96
N TRP A 45 15.13 -10.29 -60.73
CA TRP A 45 14.76 -9.34 -61.78
C TRP A 45 15.89 -9.12 -62.79
N LEU A 46 17.13 -9.01 -62.32
CA LEU A 46 18.33 -8.92 -63.17
C LEU A 46 18.57 -10.20 -63.97
N GLU A 47 18.43 -11.36 -63.32
CA GLU A 47 18.61 -12.67 -63.95
C GLU A 47 17.62 -12.90 -65.10
N GLN A 48 16.34 -12.59 -64.93
CA GLN A 48 15.33 -12.75 -65.98
C GLN A 48 15.59 -11.88 -67.22
N ARG A 49 16.44 -10.86 -67.11
CA ARG A 49 16.78 -9.89 -68.15
C ARG A 49 18.20 -10.04 -68.67
N ASN A 50 18.95 -11.05 -68.20
CA ASN A 50 20.33 -11.33 -68.58
C ASN A 50 21.33 -10.21 -68.25
N TYR A 51 21.08 -9.44 -67.17
CA TYR A 51 22.01 -8.43 -66.67
C TYR A 51 23.09 -9.08 -65.78
N HIS A 52 23.94 -9.91 -66.40
CA HIS A 52 24.93 -10.74 -65.70
C HIS A 52 25.95 -9.92 -64.90
N GLN A 53 26.47 -8.83 -65.48
CA GLN A 53 27.47 -7.98 -64.84
C GLN A 53 26.94 -7.34 -63.54
N GLN A 54 25.73 -6.77 -63.59
CA GLN A 54 25.11 -6.15 -62.42
C GLN A 54 24.75 -7.21 -61.37
N LYS A 55 24.30 -8.40 -61.79
CA LYS A 55 23.99 -9.52 -60.88
C LYS A 55 25.24 -10.02 -60.14
N GLU A 56 26.36 -10.18 -60.85
CA GLU A 56 27.65 -10.55 -60.22
C GLU A 56 28.14 -9.48 -59.26
N ALA A 57 28.01 -8.20 -59.64
CA ALA A 57 28.36 -7.10 -58.76
C ALA A 57 27.49 -7.07 -57.49
N LEU A 58 26.18 -7.33 -57.59
CA LEU A 58 25.31 -7.47 -56.40
C LEU A 58 25.77 -8.61 -55.49
N LEU A 59 26.13 -9.76 -56.06
CA LEU A 59 26.60 -10.93 -55.29
C LEU A 59 27.96 -10.71 -54.62
N SER A 60 28.73 -9.73 -55.08
CA SER A 60 30.03 -9.37 -54.50
C SER A 60 29.94 -8.45 -53.29
N ILE A 61 28.74 -7.94 -52.97
CA ILE A 61 28.51 -7.14 -51.76
C ILE A 61 28.60 -8.08 -50.55
N THR A 62 29.64 -7.91 -49.74
CA THR A 62 29.88 -8.71 -48.52
C THR A 62 29.47 -8.02 -47.23
N SER A 63 29.14 -6.73 -47.30
CA SER A 63 28.70 -5.96 -46.14
C SER A 63 27.27 -6.29 -45.76
N GLY A 64 27.01 -6.37 -44.45
CA GLY A 64 25.67 -6.44 -43.87
C GLY A 64 25.13 -5.07 -43.42
N ASP A 65 25.92 -4.00 -43.55
CA ASP A 65 25.48 -2.65 -43.22
C ASP A 65 24.60 -2.08 -44.35
N PRO A 66 23.31 -1.77 -44.10
CA PRO A 66 22.40 -1.18 -45.09
C PRO A 66 22.98 0.05 -45.80
N LYS A 67 23.81 0.84 -45.12
CA LYS A 67 24.45 2.04 -45.68
C LYS A 67 25.47 1.67 -46.76
N GLU A 68 26.35 0.72 -46.46
CA GLU A 68 27.35 0.25 -47.41
C GLU A 68 26.68 -0.49 -48.58
N ILE A 69 25.63 -1.25 -48.31
CA ILE A 69 24.84 -1.92 -49.34
C ILE A 69 24.23 -0.88 -50.29
N ILE A 70 23.56 0.15 -49.79
CA ILE A 70 22.97 1.22 -50.62
C ILE A 70 24.05 1.95 -51.44
N ASN A 71 25.21 2.27 -50.86
CA ASN A 71 26.32 2.89 -51.60
C ASN A 71 26.82 2.00 -52.75
N ASN A 72 26.92 0.70 -52.51
CA ASN A 72 27.25 -0.26 -53.56
C ASN A 72 26.15 -0.30 -54.62
N LEU A 73 24.86 -0.24 -54.25
CA LEU A 73 23.74 -0.20 -55.19
C LEU A 73 23.79 1.04 -56.09
N TYR A 74 24.04 2.24 -55.54
CA TYR A 74 24.26 3.46 -56.35
C TYR A 74 25.40 3.29 -57.36
N THR A 75 26.50 2.67 -56.94
CA THR A 75 27.68 2.42 -57.77
C THR A 75 27.39 1.40 -58.88
N ILE A 76 26.74 0.29 -58.54
CA ILE A 76 26.42 -0.82 -59.46
C ILE A 76 25.48 -0.34 -60.57
N PHE A 77 24.49 0.48 -60.22
CA PHE A 77 23.53 1.01 -61.20
C PHE A 77 23.98 2.31 -61.85
N GLN A 78 25.14 2.86 -61.48
CA GLN A 78 25.70 4.10 -62.02
C GLN A 78 24.71 5.27 -61.92
N VAL A 79 23.99 5.35 -60.79
CA VAL A 79 23.08 6.45 -60.49
C VAL A 79 23.88 7.53 -59.76
N PRO A 80 23.93 8.79 -60.26
CA PRO A 80 24.58 9.88 -59.56
C PRO A 80 23.94 10.05 -58.18
N GLN A 81 24.74 10.12 -57.12
CA GLN A 81 24.24 10.58 -55.81
C GLN A 81 23.81 12.04 -55.98
N ASN A 82 22.50 12.29 -56.00
CA ASN A 82 21.96 13.64 -56.11
C ASN A 82 21.97 14.31 -54.72
N ALA A 83 22.12 15.64 -54.69
CA ALA A 83 22.05 16.43 -53.45
C ALA A 83 20.67 16.39 -52.74
N GLY A 84 19.67 15.72 -53.31
CA GLY A 84 18.35 15.44 -52.68
C GLY A 84 18.22 14.01 -52.12
N ASP A 85 19.24 13.17 -52.30
CA ASP A 85 19.40 11.85 -51.69
C ASP A 85 20.56 11.95 -50.68
N ASP A 86 20.48 12.90 -49.74
CA ASP A 86 21.52 13.09 -48.74
C ASP A 86 21.63 11.80 -47.90
N LEU A 87 22.85 11.31 -47.70
CA LEU A 87 23.09 10.02 -47.02
C LEU A 87 22.48 10.01 -45.61
N GLU A 88 22.43 11.18 -44.96
CA GLU A 88 21.76 11.37 -43.67
C GLU A 88 20.23 11.18 -43.75
N ASP A 89 19.58 11.56 -44.86
CA ASP A 89 18.14 11.38 -45.04
C ASP A 89 17.78 9.91 -45.26
N ILE A 90 18.62 9.17 -45.98
CA ILE A 90 18.47 7.72 -46.17
C ILE A 90 18.62 6.98 -44.84
N GLU A 91 19.64 7.31 -44.03
CA GLU A 91 19.82 6.73 -42.69
C GLU A 91 18.62 7.00 -41.79
N ARG A 92 18.11 8.23 -41.79
CA ARG A 92 16.90 8.59 -41.03
C ARG A 92 15.69 7.78 -41.48
N LEU A 93 15.52 7.58 -42.78
CA LEU A 93 14.37 6.83 -43.31
C LEU A 93 14.47 5.33 -43.02
N ILE A 94 15.66 4.72 -43.09
CA ILE A 94 15.89 3.33 -42.69
C ILE A 94 15.62 3.17 -41.20
N ALA A 95 16.19 4.05 -40.36
CA ALA A 95 15.95 4.02 -38.91
C ALA A 95 14.46 4.17 -38.59
N LYS A 96 13.75 5.07 -39.30
CA LYS A 96 12.30 5.26 -39.17
C LYS A 96 11.52 4.03 -39.59
N LYS A 97 11.90 3.35 -40.68
CA LYS A 97 11.29 2.10 -41.15
C LYS A 97 11.49 0.97 -40.14
N ASN A 98 12.72 0.71 -39.71
CA ASN A 98 13.04 -0.34 -38.74
C ASN A 98 12.30 -0.09 -37.41
N LYS A 99 12.29 1.16 -36.95
CA LYS A 99 11.53 1.58 -35.78
C LYS A 99 10.03 1.27 -35.92
N ARG A 100 9.45 1.57 -37.09
CA ARG A 100 8.04 1.26 -37.40
C ARG A 100 7.77 -0.23 -37.34
N GLU A 101 8.59 -1.06 -37.99
CA GLU A 101 8.41 -2.51 -38.04
C GLU A 101 8.41 -3.16 -36.65
N ILE A 102 9.26 -2.66 -35.74
CA ILE A 102 9.28 -3.14 -34.35
C ILE A 102 7.99 -2.71 -33.64
N ILE A 103 7.56 -1.45 -33.77
CA ILE A 103 6.36 -0.93 -33.11
C ILE A 103 5.08 -1.66 -33.57
N GLU A 104 5.00 -2.00 -34.86
CA GLU A 104 3.87 -2.75 -35.45
C GLU A 104 3.66 -4.14 -34.83
N GLN A 105 4.68 -4.70 -34.17
CA GLN A 105 4.54 -5.97 -33.43
C GLN A 105 3.78 -5.81 -32.11
N TYR A 106 3.73 -4.61 -31.56
CA TYR A 106 3.13 -4.33 -30.25
C TYR A 106 1.82 -3.53 -30.33
N THR A 107 1.60 -2.80 -31.43
CA THR A 107 0.38 -2.00 -31.60
C THR A 107 -0.06 -1.89 -33.06
N SER A 108 -1.37 -1.84 -33.27
CA SER A 108 -1.99 -1.50 -34.56
C SER A 108 -2.57 -0.07 -34.56
N ASP A 109 -2.32 0.71 -33.52
CA ASP A 109 -2.84 2.06 -33.37
C ASP A 109 -2.12 3.03 -34.32
N SER A 110 -2.88 3.55 -35.29
CA SER A 110 -2.40 4.52 -36.28
C SER A 110 -1.84 5.81 -35.67
N THR A 111 -2.28 6.20 -34.46
CA THR A 111 -1.75 7.39 -33.76
C THR A 111 -0.28 7.20 -33.38
N VAL A 112 0.07 6.02 -32.86
CA VAL A 112 1.45 5.65 -32.52
C VAL A 112 2.29 5.50 -33.78
N LEU A 113 1.76 4.79 -34.78
CA LEU A 113 2.48 4.50 -36.04
C LEU A 113 2.77 5.75 -36.87
N ASN A 114 1.99 6.82 -36.69
CA ASN A 114 2.23 8.11 -37.35
C ASN A 114 3.18 9.02 -36.55
N GLN A 115 3.42 8.74 -35.28
CA GLN A 115 4.25 9.55 -34.37
C GLN A 115 5.41 8.73 -33.78
N LEU A 116 6.19 8.08 -34.64
CA LEU A 116 7.31 7.23 -34.23
C LEU A 116 8.37 7.99 -33.40
N GLU A 117 8.50 9.29 -33.60
CA GLU A 117 9.50 10.15 -32.94
C GLU A 117 9.25 10.31 -31.43
N VAL A 118 8.04 10.04 -30.94
CA VAL A 118 7.70 10.09 -29.50
C VAL A 118 7.68 8.71 -28.84
N VAL A 119 8.20 7.69 -29.51
CA VAL A 119 8.37 6.34 -28.94
C VAL A 119 9.81 6.19 -28.46
N ALA A 120 10.01 5.89 -27.18
CA ALA A 120 11.31 5.63 -26.58
C ALA A 120 11.57 4.11 -26.44
N PHE A 121 12.70 3.64 -26.98
CA PHE A 121 13.21 2.29 -26.80
C PHE A 121 14.18 2.15 -25.63
N SER A 122 14.77 3.27 -25.18
CA SER A 122 15.76 3.31 -24.10
C SER A 122 15.60 4.56 -23.25
N GLN A 123 16.26 4.58 -22.09
CA GLN A 123 16.29 5.75 -21.21
C GLN A 123 16.92 6.98 -21.90
N GLU A 124 17.98 6.77 -22.68
CA GLU A 124 18.65 7.85 -23.43
C GLU A 124 17.70 8.46 -24.47
N GLU A 125 16.98 7.62 -25.20
CA GLU A 125 16.01 8.09 -26.19
C GLU A 125 14.83 8.81 -25.52
N LEU A 126 14.37 8.30 -24.38
CA LEU A 126 13.36 8.98 -23.56
C LEU A 126 13.81 10.40 -23.17
N GLU A 127 15.03 10.55 -22.65
CA GLU A 127 15.57 11.85 -22.26
C GLU A 127 15.71 12.80 -23.46
N GLY A 128 16.12 12.28 -24.62
CA GLY A 128 16.18 13.04 -25.87
C GLY A 128 14.81 13.49 -26.40
N ILE A 129 13.75 12.70 -26.16
CA ILE A 129 12.37 13.10 -26.46
C ILE A 129 11.91 14.18 -25.49
N LEU A 130 12.15 13.99 -24.19
CA LEU A 130 11.78 14.91 -23.14
C LEU A 130 12.44 16.30 -23.29
N SER A 131 13.70 16.35 -23.76
CA SER A 131 14.39 17.62 -23.99
C SER A 131 13.81 18.45 -25.15
N LYS A 132 13.06 17.84 -26.06
CA LYS A 132 12.46 18.50 -27.24
C LYS A 132 11.01 18.94 -27.00
N ILE A 133 10.41 18.45 -25.93
CA ILE A 133 9.03 18.74 -25.56
C ILE A 133 8.93 20.15 -24.96
N MET A 134 8.12 21.02 -25.57
CA MET A 134 7.90 22.41 -25.11
C MET A 134 6.43 22.76 -24.85
N GLY A 135 5.50 21.81 -25.00
CA GLY A 135 4.05 22.04 -24.95
C GLY A 135 3.36 21.57 -23.67
N ARG A 136 2.04 21.81 -23.60
CA ARG A 136 1.13 21.17 -22.64
C ARG A 136 0.51 19.93 -23.29
N ASN A 137 0.40 18.82 -22.55
CA ASN A 137 -0.12 17.50 -22.99
C ASN A 137 0.78 16.71 -23.95
N ASN A 138 2.00 16.38 -23.53
CA ASN A 138 2.92 15.60 -24.36
C ASN A 138 2.74 14.11 -24.08
N THR A 139 2.42 13.32 -25.09
CA THR A 139 2.35 11.86 -24.96
C THR A 139 3.67 11.25 -25.42
N VAL A 140 4.23 10.38 -24.59
CA VAL A 140 5.44 9.61 -24.88
C VAL A 140 5.12 8.13 -24.72
N TYR A 141 5.45 7.34 -25.73
CA TYR A 141 5.26 5.90 -25.69
C TYR A 141 6.54 5.20 -25.27
N LEU A 142 6.42 4.18 -24.42
CA LEU A 142 7.54 3.44 -23.86
C LEU A 142 7.52 2.01 -24.41
N LEU A 143 8.60 1.61 -25.07
CA LEU A 143 8.77 0.27 -25.66
C LEU A 143 10.16 -0.28 -25.32
N GLY A 144 10.29 -0.95 -24.18
CA GLY A 144 11.58 -1.46 -23.71
C GLY A 144 11.46 -2.21 -22.40
N ASP A 145 12.57 -2.46 -21.73
CA ASP A 145 12.57 -3.21 -20.46
C ASP A 145 12.25 -2.32 -19.27
N SER A 146 12.99 -1.21 -19.13
CA SER A 146 12.85 -0.31 -17.99
C SER A 146 13.16 1.15 -18.30
N PHE A 147 12.43 2.07 -17.65
CA PHE A 147 12.59 3.51 -17.76
C PHE A 147 12.58 4.18 -16.39
N GLN A 148 13.13 5.39 -16.30
CA GLN A 148 13.12 6.22 -15.11
C GLN A 148 12.26 7.46 -15.32
N VAL A 149 11.32 7.69 -14.40
CA VAL A 149 10.40 8.84 -14.43
C VAL A 149 10.58 9.63 -13.14
N LYS A 150 10.85 10.93 -13.28
CA LYS A 150 11.08 11.84 -12.16
C LYS A 150 9.81 12.62 -11.86
N ASP A 151 9.51 12.82 -10.58
CA ASP A 151 8.37 13.63 -10.13
C ASP A 151 8.45 15.10 -10.60
N THR A 152 9.65 15.61 -10.87
CA THR A 152 9.90 16.98 -11.38
C THR A 152 9.50 17.20 -12.84
N GLN A 153 9.27 16.13 -13.60
CA GLN A 153 8.83 16.22 -15.00
C GLN A 153 7.40 16.76 -15.09
N LYS A 154 7.09 17.56 -16.12
CA LYS A 154 5.80 18.27 -16.19
C LYS A 154 5.02 17.97 -17.46
N ASN A 155 3.72 17.73 -17.30
CA ASN A 155 2.71 17.62 -18.37
C ASN A 155 3.04 16.51 -19.39
N ILE A 156 3.42 15.33 -18.92
CA ILE A 156 3.78 14.18 -19.77
C ILE A 156 2.88 12.99 -19.46
N ARG A 157 2.32 12.40 -20.52
CA ARG A 157 1.59 11.15 -20.46
C ARG A 157 2.47 10.03 -20.99
N TYR A 158 2.84 9.10 -20.12
CA TYR A 158 3.62 7.91 -20.43
C TYR A 158 2.69 6.75 -20.71
N ILE A 159 2.83 6.12 -21.87
CA ILE A 159 2.03 4.95 -22.26
C ILE A 159 2.96 3.80 -22.63
N GLY A 160 2.92 2.70 -21.89
CA GLY A 160 3.67 1.50 -22.22
C GLY A 160 3.05 0.69 -23.36
N LEU A 161 3.86 0.31 -24.35
CA LEU A 161 3.43 -0.55 -25.47
C LEU A 161 3.64 -2.05 -25.18
N ASN A 162 4.63 -2.38 -24.36
CA ASN A 162 4.97 -3.76 -23.96
C ASN A 162 4.91 -3.99 -22.43
N ASN A 163 4.21 -3.13 -21.70
CA ASN A 163 4.16 -3.11 -20.23
C ASN A 163 5.55 -3.02 -19.55
N PRO A 164 6.36 -1.99 -19.91
CA PRO A 164 7.71 -1.83 -19.40
C PRO A 164 7.72 -1.50 -17.91
N THR A 165 8.85 -1.74 -17.25
CA THR A 165 9.04 -1.34 -15.86
C THR A 165 9.37 0.16 -15.77
N VAL A 166 8.59 0.94 -15.02
CA VAL A 166 8.90 2.34 -14.75
C VAL A 166 9.37 2.47 -13.30
N ASN A 167 10.64 2.86 -13.15
CA ASN A 167 11.26 3.19 -11.88
C ASN A 167 10.96 4.65 -11.53
N LEU A 168 10.11 4.86 -10.52
CA LEU A 168 9.75 6.20 -10.05
C LEU A 168 10.89 6.78 -9.20
N LEU A 169 11.22 8.04 -9.48
CA LEU A 169 12.22 8.81 -8.75
C LEU A 169 11.56 10.04 -8.13
N SER A 170 11.70 10.18 -6.81
CA SER A 170 11.25 11.35 -6.07
C SER A 170 12.26 11.69 -4.97
N GLU A 171 12.70 12.95 -4.94
CA GLU A 171 13.59 13.44 -3.87
C GLU A 171 12.84 13.62 -2.55
N SER A 172 11.53 13.91 -2.62
CA SER A 172 10.67 14.08 -1.43
C SER A 172 10.19 12.76 -0.84
N GLY A 173 10.45 11.63 -1.49
CA GLY A 173 9.84 10.34 -1.17
C GLY A 173 8.34 10.28 -1.50
N LYS A 174 7.74 11.31 -2.11
CA LYS A 174 6.34 11.37 -2.52
C LYS A 174 6.24 11.59 -4.03
N PHE A 175 5.64 10.64 -4.73
CA PHE A 175 5.36 10.73 -6.16
C PHE A 175 3.85 10.94 -6.37
N LYS A 176 3.50 12.18 -6.76
CA LYS A 176 2.12 12.60 -7.02
C LYS A 176 1.96 12.93 -8.51
N PRO A 177 1.56 11.96 -9.37
CA PRO A 177 1.62 12.13 -10.81
C PRO A 177 0.88 13.39 -11.29
N LEU A 178 -0.36 13.58 -10.85
CA LEU A 178 -1.21 14.66 -11.35
C LEU A 178 -0.81 16.07 -10.89
N GLU A 179 -0.08 16.24 -9.78
CA GLU A 179 0.37 17.57 -9.34
C GLU A 179 1.28 18.23 -10.39
N ASN A 180 2.07 17.41 -11.09
CA ASN A 180 2.91 17.86 -12.19
C ASN A 180 2.33 17.54 -13.58
N GLY A 181 1.06 17.10 -13.66
CA GLY A 181 0.42 16.71 -14.91
C GLY A 181 1.04 15.46 -15.55
N ILE A 182 1.64 14.57 -14.75
CA ILE A 182 2.13 13.28 -15.18
C ILE A 182 0.97 12.27 -15.17
N THR A 183 0.88 11.45 -16.21
CA THR A 183 0.02 10.26 -16.22
C THR A 183 0.80 9.04 -16.68
N LEU A 184 0.53 7.89 -16.07
CA LEU A 184 1.22 6.63 -16.31
C LEU A 184 0.17 5.58 -16.74
N GLU A 185 0.35 4.99 -17.91
CA GLU A 185 -0.60 4.03 -18.46
C GLU A 185 0.10 2.79 -19.01
N ASN A 186 -0.45 1.60 -18.74
CA ASN A 186 0.06 0.32 -19.25
C ASN A 186 1.53 0.05 -18.91
N VAL A 187 1.97 0.35 -17.68
CA VAL A 187 3.34 0.12 -17.21
C VAL A 187 3.38 -0.66 -15.89
N SER A 188 4.52 -1.24 -15.58
CA SER A 188 4.78 -1.87 -14.27
C SER A 188 5.61 -0.91 -13.40
N LEU A 189 5.03 -0.37 -12.33
CA LEU A 189 5.67 0.63 -11.47
C LEU A 189 6.54 -0.03 -10.40
N SER A 190 7.73 0.49 -10.20
CA SER A 190 8.68 0.14 -9.12
C SER A 190 9.40 1.39 -8.61
N SER A 191 10.13 1.28 -7.50
CA SER A 191 11.14 2.25 -7.11
C SER A 191 12.39 1.58 -6.53
N ASN A 192 13.53 2.27 -6.55
CA ASN A 192 14.76 1.84 -5.87
C ASN A 192 14.78 2.22 -4.39
N SER A 193 13.92 3.15 -3.98
CA SER A 193 13.74 3.60 -2.59
C SER A 193 12.25 3.53 -2.24
N PRO A 194 11.86 3.42 -0.96
CA PRO A 194 10.46 3.54 -0.58
C PRO A 194 9.91 4.89 -1.05
N ILE A 195 8.94 4.86 -1.97
CA ILE A 195 8.24 6.05 -2.47
C ILE A 195 6.74 5.90 -2.18
N ARG A 196 6.14 6.97 -1.66
CA ARG A 196 4.70 7.13 -1.55
C ARG A 196 4.13 7.49 -2.91
N LEU A 197 3.32 6.61 -3.48
CA LEU A 197 2.66 6.82 -4.75
C LEU A 197 1.19 7.19 -4.53
N VAL A 198 0.73 8.29 -5.12
CA VAL A 198 -0.71 8.61 -5.19
C VAL A 198 -1.30 7.96 -6.44
N ASP A 199 -2.38 7.21 -6.27
CA ASP A 199 -3.01 6.39 -7.32
C ASP A 199 -3.70 7.20 -8.43
N LYS A 200 -4.07 8.46 -8.15
CA LYS A 200 -4.59 9.38 -9.16
C LYS A 200 -3.55 9.62 -10.28
N GLY A 201 -3.96 9.39 -11.53
CA GLY A 201 -3.10 9.53 -12.72
C GLY A 201 -2.40 8.26 -13.17
N ILE A 202 -2.74 7.12 -12.55
CA ILE A 202 -2.23 5.79 -12.88
C ILE A 202 -3.35 4.95 -13.49
N ASN A 203 -3.15 4.45 -14.71
CA ASN A 203 -4.18 3.73 -15.46
C ASN A 203 -3.66 2.38 -15.97
N ASN A 204 -4.32 1.28 -15.60
CA ASN A 204 -3.94 -0.07 -16.04
C ASN A 204 -2.45 -0.42 -15.79
N CYS A 205 -1.91 0.02 -14.66
CA CYS A 205 -0.54 -0.25 -14.25
C CYS A 205 -0.47 -1.41 -13.26
N LYS A 206 0.61 -2.19 -13.34
CA LYS A 206 0.99 -3.14 -12.28
C LYS A 206 1.88 -2.41 -11.28
N ILE A 207 1.82 -2.75 -9.99
CA ILE A 207 2.58 -2.04 -8.95
C ILE A 207 3.37 -3.06 -8.12
N ASP A 208 4.67 -2.85 -7.98
CA ASP A 208 5.53 -3.62 -7.07
C ASP A 208 5.28 -3.16 -5.62
N GLU A 209 4.24 -3.71 -4.98
CA GLU A 209 3.79 -3.36 -3.63
C GLU A 209 4.87 -3.54 -2.53
N LYS A 210 5.94 -4.31 -2.81
CA LYS A 210 7.08 -4.44 -1.88
C LYS A 210 7.97 -3.20 -1.86
N LYS A 211 7.98 -2.42 -2.94
CA LYS A 211 8.88 -1.26 -3.13
C LYS A 211 8.13 0.06 -3.24
N LEU A 212 6.90 0.02 -3.75
CA LEU A 212 5.99 1.14 -3.86
C LEU A 212 4.79 0.90 -2.96
N LYS A 213 4.62 1.75 -1.95
CA LYS A 213 3.40 1.77 -1.17
C LYS A 213 2.47 2.83 -1.74
N ILE A 214 1.38 2.37 -2.36
CA ILE A 214 0.27 3.24 -2.75
C ILE A 214 -0.35 3.73 -1.44
N ARG A 215 -0.34 5.04 -1.18
CA ARG A 215 -1.04 5.58 0.00
C ARG A 215 -1.99 6.69 -0.40
N ARG A 216 -3.25 6.54 0.02
CA ARG A 216 -4.35 7.47 -0.19
C ARG A 216 -4.11 8.79 0.59
N GLU A 217 -4.74 9.87 0.14
CA GLU A 217 -4.43 11.25 0.55
C GLU A 217 -5.03 11.62 1.93
N PHE A 218 -4.45 11.15 3.03
CA PHE A 218 -4.88 11.62 4.37
C PHE A 218 -4.51 13.09 4.67
N GLU A 219 -3.63 13.70 3.86
CA GLU A 219 -3.26 15.12 3.99
C GLU A 219 -4.49 16.04 3.78
N SER A 220 -5.45 15.58 2.96
CA SER A 220 -6.67 16.30 2.63
C SER A 220 -7.90 15.91 3.45
N LEU A 221 -7.75 15.07 4.48
CA LEU A 221 -8.87 14.68 5.36
C LEU A 221 -9.64 15.92 5.80
N LYS A 222 -10.93 15.96 5.47
CA LYS A 222 -11.87 16.98 5.93
C LYS A 222 -12.94 16.31 6.75
N GLU A 223 -13.36 16.96 7.82
CA GLU A 223 -14.55 16.52 8.52
C GLU A 223 -15.73 16.59 7.54
N VAL A 224 -16.34 15.43 7.28
CA VAL A 224 -17.49 15.30 6.39
C VAL A 224 -18.79 15.10 7.17
N PHE A 225 -18.69 14.52 8.37
CA PHE A 225 -19.84 14.25 9.20
C PHE A 225 -19.44 14.12 10.68
N PHE A 226 -20.32 14.58 11.56
CA PHE A 226 -20.24 14.26 12.97
C PHE A 226 -21.62 13.87 13.50
N PHE A 227 -21.65 13.04 14.53
CA PHE A 227 -22.89 12.72 15.22
C PHE A 227 -22.71 12.57 16.73
N ASP A 228 -23.74 12.97 17.46
CA ASP A 228 -23.83 12.83 18.91
C ASP A 228 -24.69 11.60 19.22
N SER A 229 -24.16 10.64 19.98
CA SER A 229 -24.84 9.40 20.34
C SER A 229 -26.26 9.64 20.87
N ARG A 230 -26.44 10.69 21.68
CA ARG A 230 -27.72 11.03 22.32
C ARG A 230 -28.81 11.40 21.31
N LYS A 231 -28.43 11.92 20.12
CA LYS A 231 -29.38 12.32 19.07
C LYS A 231 -29.85 11.15 18.22
N TYR A 232 -29.14 10.03 18.23
CA TYR A 232 -29.41 8.87 17.36
C TYR A 232 -29.95 7.67 18.15
N ASN A 233 -30.58 7.93 19.30
CA ASN A 233 -31.12 6.91 20.22
C ASN A 233 -30.06 5.88 20.67
N LEU A 234 -28.79 6.26 20.68
CA LEU A 234 -27.70 5.42 21.18
C LEU A 234 -27.58 5.49 22.71
N GLY A 235 -28.14 6.53 23.34
CA GLY A 235 -28.06 6.76 24.79
C GLY A 235 -26.75 7.44 25.20
N GLU A 236 -26.51 7.54 26.51
CA GLU A 236 -25.16 7.84 27.03
C GLU A 236 -24.35 6.55 27.07
N LEU A 237 -23.44 6.42 26.12
CA LEU A 237 -22.58 5.25 25.97
C LEU A 237 -21.18 5.59 26.46
N SER A 238 -20.63 4.73 27.31
CA SER A 238 -19.19 4.65 27.49
C SER A 238 -18.63 3.82 26.33
N VAL A 239 -17.96 4.47 25.39
CA VAL A 239 -17.40 3.80 24.20
C VAL A 239 -16.15 3.05 24.61
N GLU A 240 -16.13 1.74 24.41
CA GLU A 240 -15.00 0.88 24.74
C GLU A 240 -14.12 0.60 23.52
N SER A 241 -14.73 0.48 22.33
CA SER A 241 -14.00 0.38 21.07
C SER A 241 -14.83 0.81 19.87
N ILE A 242 -14.17 1.29 18.82
CA ILE A 242 -14.76 1.70 17.55
C ILE A 242 -14.08 0.94 16.41
N HIS A 243 -14.87 0.48 15.45
CA HIS A 243 -14.34 -0.07 14.19
C HIS A 243 -15.07 0.55 13.01
N LEU A 244 -14.34 1.00 12.00
CA LEU A 244 -14.84 1.62 10.78
C LEU A 244 -14.75 0.64 9.61
N TYR A 245 -15.82 0.47 8.85
CA TYR A 245 -15.81 -0.33 7.64
C TYR A 245 -16.73 0.27 6.59
N LYS A 246 -16.15 0.79 5.51
CA LYS A 246 -16.87 1.61 4.52
C LYS A 246 -17.70 2.65 5.29
N ASN A 247 -19.00 2.68 5.07
CA ASN A 247 -19.93 3.61 5.71
C ASN A 247 -20.51 3.10 7.04
N ILE A 248 -19.96 2.04 7.63
CA ILE A 248 -20.46 1.43 8.87
C ILE A 248 -19.47 1.68 10.01
N VAL A 249 -19.95 2.34 11.07
CA VAL A 249 -19.25 2.41 12.35
C VAL A 249 -19.81 1.33 13.28
N VAL A 250 -18.96 0.41 13.71
CA VAL A 250 -19.26 -0.59 14.73
C VAL A 250 -18.78 -0.03 16.07
N LEU A 251 -19.73 0.23 16.96
CA LEU A 251 -19.48 0.72 18.30
C LEU A 251 -19.66 -0.40 19.30
N LEU A 252 -18.64 -0.64 20.10
CA LEU A 252 -18.77 -1.36 21.35
C LEU A 252 -18.86 -0.34 22.48
N GLY A 253 -19.88 -0.44 23.31
CA GLY A 253 -19.96 0.38 24.50
C GLY A 253 -20.89 -0.19 25.55
N SER A 254 -20.85 0.40 26.73
CA SER A 254 -21.70 0.06 27.86
C SER A 254 -22.59 1.23 28.25
N ASP A 255 -23.81 0.92 28.70
CA ASP A 255 -24.68 1.93 29.30
C ASP A 255 -23.99 2.51 30.55
N ASN A 256 -24.05 3.84 30.74
CA ASN A 256 -23.44 4.55 31.88
C ASN A 256 -24.07 4.24 33.27
N GLU A 257 -24.81 3.14 33.43
CA GLU A 257 -25.46 2.77 34.69
C GLU A 257 -24.49 2.05 35.64
N PHE A 258 -24.28 2.63 36.83
CA PHE A 258 -23.32 2.13 37.85
C PHE A 258 -23.56 0.69 38.33
N PHE A 259 -24.79 0.17 38.24
CA PHE A 259 -25.17 -1.11 38.85
C PHE A 259 -25.74 -2.16 37.87
N ASN A 260 -25.80 -1.86 36.56
CA ASN A 260 -26.36 -2.79 35.57
C ASN A 260 -25.81 -2.54 34.15
N LYS A 261 -24.49 -2.49 34.00
CA LYS A 261 -23.83 -2.27 32.71
C LYS A 261 -24.22 -3.35 31.70
N LYS A 262 -25.00 -2.97 30.69
CA LYS A 262 -25.28 -3.82 29.53
C LYS A 262 -24.38 -3.39 28.38
N ASN A 263 -23.44 -4.26 28.01
CA ASN A 263 -22.60 -3.99 26.86
C ASN A 263 -23.41 -4.24 25.58
N LYS A 264 -23.24 -3.35 24.60
CA LYS A 264 -23.96 -3.36 23.35
C LYS A 264 -22.98 -3.19 22.20
N ILE A 265 -23.26 -3.88 21.12
CA ILE A 265 -22.61 -3.65 19.83
C ILE A 265 -23.62 -2.95 18.93
N ILE A 266 -23.25 -1.80 18.40
CA ILE A 266 -24.13 -0.94 17.61
C ILE A 266 -23.50 -0.71 16.25
N LEU A 267 -24.25 -1.00 15.20
CA LEU A 267 -23.85 -0.73 13.82
C LEU A 267 -24.56 0.53 13.37
N PHE A 268 -23.80 1.59 13.11
CA PHE A 268 -24.29 2.88 12.65
C PHE A 268 -23.89 3.10 11.18
N ASP A 269 -24.86 3.42 10.33
CA ASP A 269 -24.64 3.77 8.92
C ASP A 269 -24.43 5.28 8.79
N ILE A 270 -23.25 5.68 8.33
CA ILE A 270 -22.82 7.08 8.19
C ILE A 270 -23.67 7.80 7.14
N GLU A 271 -23.84 7.19 5.96
CA GLU A 271 -24.58 7.80 4.85
C GLU A 271 -26.07 7.91 5.16
N LYS A 272 -26.65 6.84 5.71
CA LYS A 272 -28.09 6.80 6.05
C LYS A 272 -28.39 7.50 7.37
N LYS A 273 -27.37 7.88 8.14
CA LYS A 273 -27.45 8.56 9.45
C LYS A 273 -28.41 7.85 10.40
N LYS A 274 -28.26 6.54 10.54
CA LYS A 274 -29.13 5.73 11.41
C LYS A 274 -28.42 4.49 11.93
N VAL A 275 -28.93 4.00 13.05
CA VAL A 275 -28.58 2.67 13.55
C VAL A 275 -29.17 1.62 12.62
N ILE A 276 -28.31 0.73 12.10
CA ILE A 276 -28.70 -0.45 11.32
C ILE A 276 -29.20 -1.52 12.28
N GLN A 277 -28.38 -1.82 13.30
CA GLN A 277 -28.62 -2.93 14.21
C GLN A 277 -27.96 -2.68 15.56
N THR A 278 -28.58 -3.22 16.61
CA THR A 278 -28.05 -3.23 17.98
C THR A 278 -28.07 -4.67 18.48
N PHE A 279 -26.93 -5.15 18.94
CA PHE A 279 -26.79 -6.44 19.60
C PHE A 279 -26.58 -6.20 21.08
N LEU A 280 -27.48 -6.74 21.90
CA LEU A 280 -27.28 -6.83 23.33
C LEU A 280 -26.37 -8.03 23.62
N THR A 281 -25.32 -7.79 24.40
CA THR A 281 -24.48 -8.85 24.96
C THR A 281 -25.03 -9.28 26.33
N TYR A 282 -24.53 -10.39 26.89
CA TYR A 282 -25.00 -10.90 28.19
C TYR A 282 -24.68 -9.95 29.36
N GLU A 283 -25.49 -9.98 30.42
CA GLU A 283 -25.49 -9.01 31.56
C GLU A 283 -24.19 -8.91 32.38
N TYR A 284 -23.15 -9.69 32.07
CA TYR A 284 -21.89 -9.73 32.81
C TYR A 284 -20.65 -9.88 31.93
N VAL A 285 -20.69 -9.44 30.68
CA VAL A 285 -19.48 -9.46 29.85
C VAL A 285 -18.56 -8.33 30.30
N GLN A 286 -17.62 -8.62 31.21
CA GLN A 286 -16.66 -7.61 31.69
C GLN A 286 -15.58 -7.27 30.64
N TYR A 287 -15.40 -8.12 29.63
CA TYR A 287 -14.33 -8.02 28.63
C TYR A 287 -14.83 -8.47 27.26
N LEU A 288 -15.05 -7.51 26.36
CA LEU A 288 -15.32 -7.74 24.95
C LEU A 288 -14.05 -7.43 24.18
N SER A 289 -13.39 -8.47 23.68
CA SER A 289 -12.38 -8.26 22.65
C SER A 289 -13.07 -8.16 21.31
N THR A 290 -12.63 -7.21 20.50
CA THR A 290 -13.19 -6.93 19.19
C THR A 290 -12.06 -6.80 18.19
N ASN A 291 -12.25 -7.37 17.01
CA ASN A 291 -11.31 -7.20 15.93
C ASN A 291 -12.03 -7.24 14.59
N ARG A 292 -11.55 -6.45 13.65
CA ARG A 292 -12.06 -6.36 12.30
C ARG A 292 -11.01 -6.91 11.34
N VAL A 293 -11.39 -7.94 10.60
CA VAL A 293 -10.55 -8.49 9.53
C VAL A 293 -11.31 -8.41 8.23
N LYS A 294 -10.82 -7.57 7.32
CA LYS A 294 -11.51 -7.18 6.10
C LYS A 294 -12.90 -6.60 6.43
N ASN A 295 -13.94 -7.33 6.09
CA ASN A 295 -15.35 -6.96 6.21
C ASN A 295 -16.08 -7.71 7.33
N VAL A 296 -15.37 -8.49 8.14
CA VAL A 296 -15.98 -9.27 9.23
C VAL A 296 -15.47 -8.78 10.57
N PHE A 297 -16.43 -8.44 11.44
CA PHE A 297 -16.19 -8.06 12.82
C PHE A 297 -16.37 -9.27 13.74
N TYR A 298 -15.40 -9.55 14.60
CA TYR A 298 -15.43 -10.66 15.56
C TYR A 298 -15.47 -10.14 16.98
N TYR A 299 -16.22 -10.83 17.84
CA TYR A 299 -16.27 -10.49 19.25
C TYR A 299 -16.64 -11.70 20.12
N SER A 300 -16.17 -11.72 21.37
CA SER A 300 -16.50 -12.78 22.34
C SER A 300 -17.48 -12.32 23.42
N GLU A 301 -18.39 -13.21 23.81
CA GLU A 301 -19.25 -13.05 24.98
C GLU A 301 -18.97 -14.16 26.00
N VAL A 302 -19.00 -13.82 27.28
CA VAL A 302 -18.97 -14.82 28.38
C VAL A 302 -20.38 -15.37 28.58
N ASP A 303 -20.52 -16.70 28.58
CA ASP A 303 -21.74 -17.39 28.95
C ASP A 303 -21.71 -17.73 30.44
N SER A 304 -22.50 -17.00 31.21
CA SER A 304 -22.60 -17.10 32.66
C SER A 304 -23.53 -18.21 33.17
N SER A 305 -24.18 -18.95 32.25
CA SER A 305 -25.16 -19.99 32.62
C SER A 305 -24.52 -21.31 33.11
N ILE A 306 -23.20 -21.45 32.99
CA ILE A 306 -22.46 -22.63 33.46
C ILE A 306 -22.11 -22.46 34.95
N ASN A 307 -22.66 -23.37 35.75
CA ASN A 307 -22.59 -23.47 37.21
C ASN A 307 -21.21 -23.11 37.81
N HIS A 308 -21.20 -22.31 38.87
CA HIS A 308 -20.01 -22.00 39.69
C HIS A 308 -19.26 -23.24 40.23
N ASP A 309 -19.90 -24.42 40.20
CA ASP A 309 -19.30 -25.70 40.58
C ASP A 309 -18.31 -26.27 39.55
N SER A 310 -18.41 -25.86 38.28
CA SER A 310 -17.38 -26.14 37.27
C SER A 310 -16.41 -24.98 37.20
N LYS A 311 -15.12 -25.24 37.48
CA LYS A 311 -14.02 -24.27 37.56
C LYS A 311 -13.70 -23.56 36.22
N GLY A 312 -14.65 -22.84 35.61
CA GLY A 312 -14.44 -22.21 34.30
C GLY A 312 -15.58 -21.34 33.78
N TYR A 313 -15.23 -20.35 32.96
CA TYR A 313 -16.16 -19.60 32.10
C TYR A 313 -16.18 -20.22 30.70
N SER A 314 -17.36 -20.33 30.08
CA SER A 314 -17.46 -20.62 28.64
C SER A 314 -17.55 -19.32 27.85
N TYR A 315 -16.81 -19.24 26.76
CA TYR A 315 -16.87 -18.10 25.84
C TYR A 315 -17.55 -18.52 24.54
N ASN A 316 -18.39 -17.63 24.04
CA ASN A 316 -18.98 -17.71 22.72
C ASN A 316 -18.26 -16.71 21.81
N LEU A 317 -17.70 -17.17 20.69
CA LEU A 317 -17.25 -16.26 19.65
C LEU A 317 -18.38 -16.03 18.66
N TYR A 318 -18.60 -14.77 18.33
CA TYR A 318 -19.51 -14.33 17.28
C TYR A 318 -18.75 -13.60 16.19
N LYS A 319 -19.34 -13.59 15.01
CA LYS A 319 -18.93 -12.76 13.90
C LYS A 319 -20.13 -12.02 13.32
N ILE A 320 -19.86 -10.85 12.75
CA ILE A 320 -20.82 -10.04 12.02
C ILE A 320 -20.17 -9.74 10.67
N ASP A 321 -20.79 -10.20 9.58
CA ASP A 321 -20.35 -9.88 8.23
C ASP A 321 -20.98 -8.55 7.81
N LEU A 322 -20.13 -7.53 7.70
CA LEU A 322 -20.54 -6.15 7.44
C LEU A 322 -20.95 -5.93 5.97
N ASP A 323 -20.59 -6.82 5.05
CA ASP A 323 -21.07 -6.80 3.66
C ASP A 323 -22.37 -7.60 3.49
N ASN A 324 -22.57 -8.65 4.28
CA ASN A 324 -23.66 -9.60 4.08
C ASN A 324 -24.69 -9.55 5.21
N GLY A 325 -25.55 -8.53 5.18
CA GLY A 325 -26.74 -8.43 6.02
C GLY A 325 -26.47 -8.03 7.47
N CYS A 326 -25.20 -7.85 7.88
CA CYS A 326 -24.82 -7.42 9.22
C CYS A 326 -25.37 -8.31 10.34
N GLU A 327 -25.69 -9.57 10.05
CA GLU A 327 -26.27 -10.48 11.02
C GLU A 327 -25.22 -11.09 11.94
N ARG A 328 -25.54 -11.17 13.23
CA ARG A 328 -24.72 -11.90 14.21
C ARG A 328 -24.80 -13.40 13.96
N GLN A 329 -23.65 -14.00 13.73
CA GLN A 329 -23.47 -15.43 13.56
C GLN A 329 -22.56 -15.98 14.65
N LYS A 330 -22.98 -17.04 15.33
CA LYS A 330 -22.12 -17.75 16.27
C LYS A 330 -21.06 -18.52 15.50
N VAL A 331 -19.79 -18.28 15.82
CA VAL A 331 -18.68 -19.07 15.28
C VAL A 331 -18.67 -20.39 16.05
N LYS A 332 -18.70 -21.50 15.33
CA LYS A 332 -18.54 -22.82 15.94
C LYS A 332 -17.10 -22.90 16.40
N ILE A 333 -16.87 -22.79 17.70
CA ILE A 333 -15.57 -23.07 18.32
C ILE A 333 -15.84 -24.14 19.38
N GLY A 334 -14.93 -25.11 19.50
CA GLY A 334 -15.03 -26.12 20.56
C GLY A 334 -15.04 -25.52 21.97
N TYR A 335 -15.27 -26.36 22.98
CA TYR A 335 -15.18 -25.97 24.38
C TYR A 335 -13.80 -25.34 24.68
N LEU A 336 -13.80 -24.07 25.05
CA LEU A 336 -12.61 -23.33 25.48
C LEU A 336 -12.31 -23.75 26.92
N SER A 337 -11.65 -24.90 27.08
CA SER A 337 -11.38 -25.47 28.40
C SER A 337 -10.42 -24.59 29.20
N PRO A 338 -10.79 -24.20 30.43
CA PRO A 338 -9.84 -23.55 31.33
C PRO A 338 -8.97 -24.62 32.00
N LYS A 339 -7.67 -24.60 31.74
CA LYS A 339 -6.70 -25.09 32.75
C LYS A 339 -6.47 -24.06 33.87
N SER A 340 -6.94 -22.82 33.71
CA SER A 340 -6.92 -21.74 34.71
C SER A 340 -8.12 -20.81 34.46
N MET A 341 -8.44 -19.87 35.34
CA MET A 341 -9.62 -18.97 35.20
C MET A 341 -9.39 -17.89 34.11
N TRP A 342 -9.14 -18.30 32.87
CA TRP A 342 -8.74 -17.43 31.75
C TRP A 342 -9.84 -16.41 31.39
N GLN A 343 -9.48 -15.15 31.13
CA GLN A 343 -10.32 -14.09 30.55
C GLN A 343 -9.82 -13.73 29.14
N ILE A 344 -10.62 -13.95 28.09
CA ILE A 344 -10.18 -13.60 26.72
C ILE A 344 -10.04 -12.08 26.62
N SER A 345 -8.82 -11.60 26.43
CA SER A 345 -8.52 -10.17 26.29
C SER A 345 -8.38 -9.75 24.83
N HIS A 346 -7.91 -10.64 23.95
CA HIS A 346 -7.72 -10.35 22.53
C HIS A 346 -8.21 -11.46 21.60
N ILE A 347 -8.86 -11.08 20.50
CA ILE A 347 -9.25 -11.95 19.39
C ILE A 347 -8.54 -11.46 18.13
N ILE A 348 -7.83 -12.35 17.45
CA ILE A 348 -7.08 -12.02 16.23
C ILE A 348 -7.40 -13.06 15.16
N PRO A 349 -8.36 -12.77 14.26
CA PRO A 349 -8.61 -13.60 13.09
C PRO A 349 -7.45 -13.43 12.09
N CYS A 350 -6.96 -14.52 11.52
CA CYS A 350 -5.91 -14.51 10.51
C CYS A 350 -6.18 -15.61 9.47
N GLY A 351 -6.60 -15.19 8.27
CA GLY A 351 -6.98 -16.12 7.21
C GLY A 351 -8.14 -17.04 7.62
N ASP A 352 -7.87 -18.35 7.66
CA ASP A 352 -8.80 -19.40 8.06
C ASP A 352 -8.73 -19.73 9.56
N LYS A 353 -7.98 -18.95 10.35
CA LYS A 353 -7.73 -19.20 11.77
C LYS A 353 -8.19 -18.05 12.65
N VAL A 354 -8.42 -18.34 13.92
CA VAL A 354 -8.57 -17.33 14.96
C VAL A 354 -7.64 -17.64 16.12
N TYR A 355 -6.89 -16.64 16.54
CA TYR A 355 -6.09 -16.65 17.75
C TYR A 355 -6.86 -15.96 18.86
N LEU A 356 -7.05 -16.68 19.97
CA LEU A 356 -7.63 -16.15 21.19
C LEU A 356 -6.50 -15.98 22.19
N TYR A 357 -6.29 -14.78 22.68
CA TYR A 357 -5.29 -14.45 23.66
C TYR A 357 -5.94 -14.05 24.98
N ASP A 358 -5.31 -14.43 26.08
CA ASP A 358 -5.57 -13.91 27.41
C ASP A 358 -4.29 -13.27 27.92
N THR A 359 -4.42 -12.04 28.38
CA THR A 359 -3.38 -11.24 29.00
C THR A 359 -3.85 -10.86 30.39
N ARG A 360 -3.24 -11.46 31.42
CA ARG A 360 -3.46 -11.02 32.80
C ARG A 360 -2.35 -10.06 33.19
N GLU A 361 -2.65 -8.77 33.17
CA GLU A 361 -1.89 -7.78 33.92
C GLU A 361 -2.47 -7.73 35.33
N ASN A 362 -1.72 -8.19 36.33
CA ASN A 362 -2.19 -7.98 37.70
C ASN A 362 -2.02 -6.50 38.03
N VAL A 363 -3.14 -5.78 38.13
CA VAL A 363 -3.15 -4.33 38.43
C VAL A 363 -2.33 -3.99 39.68
N ASN A 364 -2.15 -4.94 40.61
CA ASN A 364 -1.36 -4.74 41.84
C ASN A 364 0.14 -5.04 41.71
N ASP A 365 0.59 -5.64 40.60
CA ASP A 365 1.94 -6.15 40.39
C ASP A 365 2.14 -6.27 38.86
N SER A 366 2.49 -5.16 38.19
CA SER A 366 2.68 -5.01 36.72
C SER A 366 3.63 -6.03 36.09
N ASP A 367 4.35 -6.73 36.96
CA ASP A 367 5.39 -7.71 36.70
C ASP A 367 4.86 -9.16 36.68
N ASN A 368 3.58 -9.39 37.00
CA ASN A 368 2.89 -10.66 36.78
C ASN A 368 2.14 -10.61 35.45
N PHE A 369 2.78 -11.14 34.40
CA PHE A 369 2.20 -11.18 33.06
C PHE A 369 2.16 -12.62 32.55
N ALA A 370 1.01 -13.01 32.00
CA ALA A 370 0.81 -14.32 31.38
C ALA A 370 0.12 -14.13 30.03
N ILE A 371 0.66 -14.77 28.99
CA ILE A 371 0.01 -14.87 27.69
C ILE A 371 -0.31 -16.34 27.41
N GLY A 372 -1.60 -16.66 27.42
CA GLY A 372 -2.07 -17.88 26.77
C GLY A 372 -2.57 -17.57 25.38
N TYR A 373 -2.41 -18.51 24.43
CA TYR A 373 -3.17 -18.43 23.20
C TYR A 373 -3.70 -19.78 22.70
N GLN A 374 -4.84 -19.70 22.02
CA GLN A 374 -5.41 -20.82 21.29
C GLN A 374 -5.67 -20.42 19.85
N CYS A 375 -5.19 -21.25 18.93
CA CYS A 375 -5.43 -21.13 17.50
C CYS A 375 -6.49 -22.15 17.08
N HIS A 376 -7.60 -21.68 16.55
CA HIS A 376 -8.71 -22.51 16.08
C HIS A 376 -8.95 -22.29 14.59
N ASP A 377 -9.33 -23.34 13.88
CA ASP A 377 -9.83 -23.27 12.51
C ASP A 377 -11.22 -22.63 12.51
N LEU A 378 -11.41 -21.54 11.77
CA LEU A 378 -12.66 -20.77 11.75
C LEU A 378 -13.83 -21.52 11.11
N ALA A 379 -13.56 -22.42 10.15
CA ALA A 379 -14.59 -23.13 9.40
C ALA A 379 -15.16 -24.32 10.20
N SER A 380 -14.27 -25.12 10.77
CA SER A 380 -14.59 -26.34 11.52
C SER A 380 -14.75 -26.11 13.02
N GLY A 381 -14.16 -25.04 13.55
CA GLY A 381 -14.08 -24.76 14.99
C GLY A 381 -13.07 -25.60 15.75
N LYS A 382 -12.25 -26.36 15.03
CA LYS A 382 -11.30 -27.30 15.62
C LYS A 382 -10.07 -26.56 16.11
N LEU A 383 -9.64 -26.86 17.34
CA LEU A 383 -8.35 -26.41 17.86
C LEU A 383 -7.23 -26.94 16.96
N ILE A 384 -6.45 -26.04 16.39
CA ILE A 384 -5.25 -26.33 15.59
C ILE A 384 -4.04 -26.45 16.52
N LYS A 385 -3.86 -25.45 17.38
CA LYS A 385 -2.74 -25.36 18.32
C LYS A 385 -3.20 -24.61 19.56
N ALA A 386 -2.76 -25.04 20.74
CA ALA A 386 -2.80 -24.22 21.94
C ALA A 386 -1.38 -24.14 22.48
N ASP A 387 -0.99 -22.96 22.96
CA ASP A 387 0.27 -22.75 23.63
C ASP A 387 0.00 -21.87 24.85
N GLU A 388 0.70 -22.17 25.93
CA GLU A 388 0.68 -21.37 27.13
C GLU A 388 2.10 -20.82 27.27
N VAL A 389 2.27 -19.56 26.89
CA VAL A 389 3.56 -18.90 27.03
C VAL A 389 3.66 -18.44 28.48
N GLU A 390 4.46 -19.21 29.22
CA GLU A 390 4.97 -19.00 30.58
C GLU A 390 4.38 -17.83 31.37
N HIS A 391 3.80 -18.15 32.53
CA HIS A 391 3.61 -17.18 33.60
C HIS A 391 4.97 -16.60 34.01
N HIS A 392 5.19 -15.33 33.71
CA HIS A 392 6.30 -14.60 34.31
C HIS A 392 5.79 -14.06 35.63
N TYR A 393 5.94 -14.88 36.68
CA TYR A 393 5.67 -14.47 38.05
C TYR A 393 6.89 -13.75 38.59
N VAL A 394 6.99 -12.45 38.36
CA VAL A 394 8.05 -11.68 39.02
C VAL A 394 7.49 -11.20 40.36
N GLN A 395 7.70 -11.99 41.42
CA GLN A 395 7.48 -11.53 42.78
C GLN A 395 8.49 -10.43 43.11
N LYS A 396 8.04 -9.17 43.09
CA LYS A 396 8.70 -8.11 43.86
C LYS A 396 7.70 -7.08 44.34
N ARG A 397 7.20 -7.29 45.57
CA ARG A 397 6.62 -6.22 46.39
C ARG A 397 7.66 -5.11 46.60
N GLY A 398 7.63 -4.10 45.73
CA GLY A 398 8.22 -2.78 45.96
C GLY A 398 7.10 -1.76 46.13
N TRP A 399 7.23 -0.85 47.09
CA TRP A 399 6.29 0.25 47.35
C TRP A 399 6.43 1.38 46.33
N TRP A 400 6.14 1.11 45.05
CA TRP A 400 6.13 2.12 43.99
C TRP A 400 4.89 1.91 43.11
N GLY A 401 4.25 3.00 42.67
CA GLY A 401 2.96 2.98 41.99
C GLY A 401 2.90 2.10 40.74
N PHE A 402 1.68 1.89 40.22
CA PHE A 402 1.43 1.04 39.06
C PHE A 402 2.01 1.66 37.78
N TYR A 403 2.87 0.95 37.06
CA TYR A 403 3.28 1.38 35.72
C TYR A 403 2.04 1.39 34.81
N THR A 404 1.81 2.49 34.12
CA THR A 404 0.65 2.68 33.22
C THR A 404 1.09 2.64 31.76
N GLY A 405 0.33 1.88 30.95
CA GLY A 405 0.54 1.66 29.52
C GLY A 405 0.32 0.20 29.13
N ARG A 406 -0.13 -0.08 27.90
CA ARG A 406 -0.25 -1.47 27.40
C ARG A 406 1.15 -2.10 27.31
N SER A 407 1.43 -3.13 28.11
CA SER A 407 2.73 -3.84 28.08
C SER A 407 2.84 -4.86 26.96
N TYR A 408 1.89 -4.90 26.02
CA TYR A 408 1.88 -5.82 24.90
C TYR A 408 1.32 -5.18 23.62
N TYR A 409 1.72 -5.73 22.50
CA TYR A 409 1.20 -5.40 21.17
C TYR A 409 1.02 -6.68 20.36
N MET A 410 -0.11 -6.79 19.68
CA MET A 410 -0.46 -8.00 18.94
C MET A 410 -0.54 -7.71 17.45
N THR A 411 0.02 -8.61 16.65
CA THR A 411 -0.10 -8.66 15.19
C THR A 411 -0.89 -9.90 14.79
N ASP A 412 -1.18 -10.06 13.50
CA ASP A 412 -1.88 -11.23 12.94
C ASP A 412 -1.30 -12.58 13.38
N ASN A 413 0.03 -12.64 13.62
CA ASN A 413 0.74 -13.89 13.85
C ASN A 413 1.56 -13.92 15.15
N PHE A 414 1.80 -12.76 15.77
CA PHE A 414 2.74 -12.64 16.88
C PHE A 414 2.20 -11.75 17.97
N ALA A 415 2.50 -12.14 19.20
CA ALA A 415 2.29 -11.34 20.39
C ALA A 415 3.64 -10.83 20.88
N TYR A 416 3.81 -9.52 20.92
CA TYR A 416 4.96 -8.84 21.52
C TYR A 416 4.58 -8.37 22.91
N TYR A 417 5.49 -8.51 23.86
CA TYR A 417 5.25 -8.07 25.23
C TYR A 417 6.54 -7.61 25.89
N PHE A 418 6.43 -6.61 26.75
CA PHE A 418 7.53 -6.02 27.47
C PHE A 418 7.45 -6.39 28.94
N ILE A 419 8.55 -6.91 29.50
CA ILE A 419 8.65 -7.23 30.92
C ILE A 419 9.45 -6.13 31.60
N HIS A 420 8.81 -5.37 32.49
CA HIS A 420 9.39 -4.19 33.14
C HIS A 420 10.55 -4.56 34.08
N SER A 421 10.47 -5.66 34.81
CA SER A 421 11.57 -6.17 35.65
C SER A 421 12.84 -6.52 34.87
N ASP A 422 12.67 -7.04 33.66
CA ASP A 422 13.75 -7.50 32.79
C ASP A 422 14.23 -6.40 31.84
N LYS A 423 13.44 -5.32 31.76
CA LYS A 423 13.56 -4.23 30.77
C LYS A 423 13.78 -4.80 29.38
N ALA A 424 12.94 -5.75 28.99
CA ALA A 424 13.14 -6.51 27.77
C ALA A 424 11.82 -6.78 27.03
N LEU A 425 11.91 -6.71 25.70
CA LEU A 425 10.85 -7.09 24.79
C LEU A 425 10.98 -8.57 24.45
N TYR A 426 9.85 -9.26 24.42
CA TYR A 426 9.71 -10.66 24.08
C TYR A 426 8.68 -10.85 22.96
N ILE A 427 8.69 -12.04 22.38
CA ILE A 427 7.70 -12.50 21.40
C ILE A 427 7.23 -13.89 21.82
N ASN A 428 5.94 -14.18 21.71
CA ASN A 428 5.35 -15.45 22.15
C ASN A 428 5.98 -16.72 21.55
N GLN A 429 6.72 -16.62 20.45
CA GLN A 429 7.42 -17.76 19.85
C GLN A 429 8.80 -18.05 20.47
N SER A 430 9.32 -17.16 21.32
CA SER A 430 10.66 -17.24 21.90
C SER A 430 10.63 -16.98 23.40
N LYS A 431 11.27 -17.87 24.17
CA LYS A 431 11.54 -17.66 25.60
C LYS A 431 12.73 -16.75 25.87
N LYS A 432 13.46 -16.35 24.82
CA LYS A 432 14.57 -15.40 24.92
C LYS A 432 14.08 -14.00 24.57
N PRO A 433 14.58 -12.97 25.25
CA PRO A 433 14.26 -11.59 24.92
C PRO A 433 14.71 -11.29 23.48
N LEU A 434 13.86 -10.59 22.74
CA LEU A 434 14.18 -10.03 21.44
C LEU A 434 15.13 -8.84 21.57
N MET A 435 14.90 -8.02 22.59
CA MET A 435 15.64 -6.77 22.79
C MET A 435 15.65 -6.37 24.26
N HIS A 436 16.77 -5.81 24.73
CA HIS A 436 16.91 -5.22 26.06
C HIS A 436 16.97 -3.70 25.97
N PHE A 437 16.48 -3.04 27.01
CA PHE A 437 16.40 -1.60 27.17
C PHE A 437 17.06 -1.18 28.50
N ASN A 438 17.43 0.09 28.61
CA ASN A 438 18.01 0.62 29.85
C ASN A 438 16.93 1.06 30.85
N GLY A 439 15.73 1.39 30.35
CA GLY A 439 14.55 1.80 31.10
C GLY A 439 13.28 1.02 30.77
N HIS A 440 12.17 1.50 31.31
CA HIS A 440 10.82 1.00 31.07
C HIS A 440 10.22 1.62 29.80
N LEU A 441 9.41 0.85 29.07
CA LEU A 441 8.62 1.35 27.95
C LEU A 441 7.19 1.66 28.38
N GLY A 442 6.60 2.70 27.79
CA GLY A 442 5.16 2.93 27.84
C GLY A 442 4.44 2.08 26.80
N GLU A 443 3.42 2.64 26.17
CA GLU A 443 2.77 2.00 25.02
C GLU A 443 3.76 1.78 23.88
N PHE A 444 3.61 0.66 23.17
CA PHE A 444 4.40 0.39 21.99
C PHE A 444 3.60 -0.32 20.90
N VAL A 445 4.04 -0.14 19.66
CA VAL A 445 3.55 -0.86 18.47
C VAL A 445 4.71 -1.50 17.72
N VAL A 446 4.42 -2.56 16.98
CA VAL A 446 5.41 -3.26 16.16
C VAL A 446 4.94 -3.40 14.72
N HIS A 447 5.76 -2.98 13.75
CA HIS A 447 5.49 -3.06 12.33
C HIS A 447 6.73 -3.42 11.52
N ASN A 448 6.73 -4.54 10.80
CA ASN A 448 7.81 -4.95 9.87
C ASN A 448 9.24 -4.75 10.46
N ASP A 449 9.46 -5.27 11.68
CA ASP A 449 10.70 -5.16 12.47
C ASP A 449 10.99 -3.80 13.13
N ILE A 450 10.11 -2.81 13.00
CA ILE A 450 10.21 -1.52 13.69
C ILE A 450 9.35 -1.58 14.97
N LEU A 451 9.95 -1.24 16.11
CA LEU A 451 9.23 -0.95 17.35
C LEU A 451 9.15 0.56 17.54
N VAL A 452 7.97 1.07 17.85
CA VAL A 452 7.77 2.47 18.25
C VAL A 452 7.18 2.50 19.64
N ALA A 453 7.78 3.25 20.54
CA ALA A 453 7.38 3.30 21.95
C ALA A 453 7.28 4.72 22.50
N THR A 454 6.43 4.88 23.51
CA THR A 454 6.23 6.10 24.29
C THR A 454 6.90 6.00 25.68
N SER A 455 6.84 7.09 26.44
CA SER A 455 7.29 7.14 27.83
C SER A 455 6.41 6.29 28.74
N CYS A 456 7.02 5.56 29.67
CA CYS A 456 6.30 4.82 30.72
C CYS A 456 5.82 5.78 31.81
N GLU A 457 4.57 5.67 32.26
CA GLU A 457 4.04 6.43 33.40
C GLU A 457 3.90 5.57 34.66
N ILE A 458 3.73 6.22 35.82
CA ILE A 458 3.43 5.59 37.11
C ILE A 458 2.11 6.16 37.64
N GLY A 459 0.98 5.55 37.26
CA GLY A 459 -0.34 5.97 37.71
C GLY A 459 -0.58 7.46 37.44
N ASN A 460 -0.97 8.20 38.48
CA ASN A 460 -1.15 9.66 38.41
C ASN A 460 0.11 10.45 38.83
N GLU A 461 1.26 9.79 39.01
CA GLU A 461 2.52 10.40 39.46
C GLU A 461 3.36 10.95 38.29
N GLY A 462 2.94 10.73 37.06
CA GLY A 462 3.62 11.16 35.83
C GLY A 462 4.62 10.14 35.29
N VAL A 463 5.51 10.59 34.39
CA VAL A 463 6.49 9.74 33.71
C VAL A 463 7.47 9.09 34.71
N ALA A 464 7.67 7.79 34.57
CA ALA A 464 8.56 6.98 35.38
C ALA A 464 9.99 7.51 35.32
N ARG A 465 10.68 7.56 36.48
CA ARG A 465 12.07 8.04 36.56
C ARG A 465 13.04 7.25 35.69
N GLU A 466 12.78 5.95 35.52
CA GLU A 466 13.56 5.06 34.66
C GLU A 466 12.84 4.77 33.35
N SER A 467 12.03 5.68 32.83
CA SER A 467 11.47 5.56 31.48
C SER A 467 12.59 5.60 30.43
N GLU A 468 12.55 4.68 29.48
CA GLU A 468 13.47 4.63 28.35
C GLU A 468 13.23 5.80 27.37
N VAL A 469 11.96 6.23 27.28
CA VAL A 469 11.51 7.31 26.39
C VAL A 469 11.09 8.52 27.22
N GLU A 470 11.49 9.71 26.78
CA GLU A 470 11.16 10.99 27.42
C GLU A 470 9.68 11.36 27.21
N GLU A 471 9.09 12.13 28.13
CA GLU A 471 7.70 12.61 28.01
C GLU A 471 7.46 13.33 26.69
N GLY A 472 6.37 12.98 25.99
CA GLY A 472 6.01 13.59 24.71
C GLY A 472 6.87 13.15 23.52
N TYR A 473 7.83 12.23 23.72
CA TYR A 473 8.63 11.66 22.65
C TYR A 473 8.11 10.30 22.18
N LEU A 474 8.33 10.04 20.90
CA LEU A 474 8.30 8.71 20.29
C LEU A 474 9.74 8.26 20.05
N ALA A 475 10.04 7.01 20.41
CA ALA A 475 11.32 6.38 20.13
C ALA A 475 11.13 5.18 19.19
N LEU A 476 11.92 5.16 18.12
CA LEU A 476 11.88 4.14 17.08
C LEU A 476 13.11 3.24 17.19
N TYR A 477 12.89 1.93 17.19
CA TYR A 477 13.93 0.93 17.30
C TYR A 477 13.82 -0.09 16.17
N ASP A 478 14.96 -0.51 15.64
CA ASP A 478 15.05 -1.69 14.79
C ASP A 478 15.19 -2.92 15.69
N ILE A 479 14.18 -3.80 15.67
CA ILE A 479 14.11 -4.97 16.56
C ILE A 479 15.26 -5.94 16.26
N LYS A 480 15.68 -6.07 15.01
CA LYS A 480 16.72 -7.02 14.58
C LYS A 480 18.10 -6.67 15.13
N SER A 481 18.48 -5.40 15.05
CA SER A 481 19.78 -4.90 15.53
C SER A 481 19.75 -4.41 16.97
N GLY A 482 18.56 -4.19 17.53
CA GLY A 482 18.36 -3.59 18.85
C GLY A 482 18.77 -2.12 18.91
N LYS A 483 18.89 -1.43 17.77
CA LYS A 483 19.35 -0.04 17.72
C LYS A 483 18.19 0.94 17.70
N LEU A 484 18.35 2.02 18.45
CA LEU A 484 17.53 3.22 18.32
C LEU A 484 17.80 3.86 16.95
N LEU A 485 16.76 3.97 16.13
CA LEU A 485 16.80 4.59 14.81
C LEU A 485 16.54 6.09 14.89
N LYS A 486 15.53 6.50 15.66
CA LYS A 486 15.06 7.89 15.70
C LYS A 486 14.37 8.20 17.03
N LYS A 487 14.54 9.43 17.53
CA LYS A 487 13.71 10.03 18.59
C LYS A 487 13.00 11.24 18.03
N ILE A 488 11.73 11.40 18.35
CA ILE A 488 10.87 12.45 17.78
C ILE A 488 10.08 13.07 18.90
N LYS A 489 10.19 14.39 19.08
CA LYS A 489 9.29 15.12 19.96
C LYS A 489 7.94 15.22 19.27
N ALA A 490 7.00 14.37 19.69
CA ALA A 490 5.65 14.34 19.15
C ALA A 490 4.77 15.38 19.83
N TYR A 491 4.94 15.58 21.13
CA TYR A 491 4.12 16.45 21.97
C TYR A 491 5.00 17.16 23.02
N ASP A 492 4.50 18.25 23.60
CA ASP A 492 5.09 18.92 24.76
C ASP A 492 4.74 18.20 26.07
N ARG A 493 3.67 17.40 26.06
CA ARG A 493 3.17 16.61 27.20
C ARG A 493 3.04 15.13 26.86
N HIS A 494 2.59 14.33 27.83
CA HIS A 494 2.42 12.89 27.68
C HIS A 494 1.56 12.50 26.46
N ILE A 495 1.85 11.31 25.93
CA ILE A 495 1.13 10.71 24.81
C ILE A 495 0.19 9.65 25.38
N GLU A 496 -1.09 10.01 25.56
CA GLU A 496 -2.07 9.15 26.24
C GLU A 496 -2.48 7.92 25.43
N GLY A 497 -2.24 7.89 24.12
CA GLY A 497 -2.50 6.69 23.34
C GLY A 497 -1.89 6.67 21.95
N MET A 498 -1.55 5.45 21.53
CA MET A 498 -0.91 5.14 20.27
C MET A 498 -1.52 3.89 19.63
N HIS A 499 -2.02 4.01 18.40
CA HIS A 499 -2.53 2.86 17.65
C HIS A 499 -1.96 2.86 16.23
N LEU A 500 -1.71 1.66 15.71
CA LEU A 500 -1.21 1.46 14.36
C LEU A 500 -2.29 0.79 13.51
N TYR A 501 -2.65 1.45 12.41
CA TYR A 501 -3.52 0.89 11.38
C TYR A 501 -2.74 0.79 10.08
N GLU A 502 -2.48 -0.45 9.67
CA GLU A 502 -1.55 -0.81 8.59
C GLU A 502 -0.17 -0.17 8.81
N ASP A 503 -0.03 1.05 8.33
CA ASP A 503 1.18 1.82 8.07
C ASP A 503 1.08 3.26 8.63
N VAL A 504 -0.07 3.59 9.21
CA VAL A 504 -0.39 4.89 9.81
C VAL A 504 -0.42 4.73 11.31
N LEU A 505 0.52 5.41 11.96
CA LEU A 505 0.50 5.55 13.42
C LEU A 505 -0.38 6.72 13.77
N VAL A 506 -1.30 6.54 14.69
CA VAL A 506 -2.11 7.61 15.24
C VAL A 506 -1.74 7.76 16.69
N THR A 507 -1.41 8.99 17.08
CA THR A 507 -1.12 9.35 18.46
C THR A 507 -2.03 10.50 18.88
N HIS A 508 -2.33 10.60 20.16
CA HIS A 508 -3.00 11.76 20.71
C HIS A 508 -2.34 12.23 22.00
N SER A 509 -2.50 13.52 22.28
CA SER A 509 -2.20 14.07 23.59
C SER A 509 -3.37 14.90 24.10
N ASN A 510 -3.89 14.58 25.29
CA ASN A 510 -5.02 15.30 25.88
C ASN A 510 -4.61 16.67 26.43
N ALA A 511 -3.35 16.83 26.83
CA ALA A 511 -2.87 18.10 27.34
C ALA A 511 -2.47 19.09 26.23
N ASP A 512 -2.10 18.56 25.06
CA ASP A 512 -1.72 19.38 23.91
C ASP A 512 -2.90 19.64 22.94
N ASP A 513 -4.04 18.98 23.11
CA ASP A 513 -5.27 19.16 22.29
C ASP A 513 -5.12 18.82 20.79
N PHE A 514 -4.26 17.86 20.43
CA PHE A 514 -4.12 17.41 19.04
C PHE A 514 -3.99 15.89 18.88
N ILE A 515 -4.59 15.40 17.80
CA ILE A 515 -4.31 14.08 17.23
C ILE A 515 -3.32 14.25 16.08
N LYS A 516 -2.31 13.37 16.02
CA LYS A 516 -1.33 13.33 14.93
C LYS A 516 -1.34 11.96 14.27
N LEU A 517 -1.47 11.98 12.95
CA LEU A 517 -1.32 10.82 12.07
C LEU A 517 0.09 10.87 11.49
N TRP A 518 0.83 9.77 11.59
CA TRP A 518 2.22 9.64 11.17
C TRP A 518 2.38 8.49 10.19
N ASP A 519 3.32 8.63 9.27
CA ASP A 519 3.82 7.48 8.53
C ASP A 519 4.78 6.70 9.43
N ILE A 520 4.49 5.44 9.74
CA ILE A 520 5.32 4.65 10.67
C ILE A 520 6.77 4.43 10.17
N HIS A 521 7.03 4.53 8.87
CA HIS A 521 8.34 4.26 8.28
C HIS A 521 9.23 5.52 8.27
N THR A 522 8.68 6.66 7.87
CA THR A 522 9.43 7.93 7.81
C THR A 522 9.31 8.75 9.10
N MET A 523 8.23 8.50 9.85
CA MET A 523 7.74 9.31 10.96
C MET A 523 7.52 10.78 10.60
N GLU A 524 7.13 11.04 9.36
CA GLU A 524 6.59 12.34 8.97
C GLU A 524 5.12 12.43 9.38
N ILE A 525 4.72 13.63 9.81
CA ILE A 525 3.31 13.92 10.09
C ILE A 525 2.56 13.92 8.76
N ILE A 526 1.55 13.06 8.68
CA ILE A 526 0.59 13.00 7.59
C ILE A 526 -0.49 14.07 7.79
N ARG A 527 -1.05 14.15 9.01
CA ARG A 527 -2.10 15.10 9.38
C ARG A 527 -2.04 15.40 10.87
N THR A 528 -2.32 16.65 11.22
CA THR A 528 -2.65 17.07 12.59
C THR A 528 -4.12 17.50 12.59
N ILE A 529 -4.87 17.07 13.60
CA ILE A 529 -6.26 17.49 13.82
C ILE A 529 -6.32 18.07 15.23
N SER A 530 -6.74 19.33 15.36
CA SER A 530 -6.90 19.97 16.67
C SER A 530 -8.25 19.62 17.28
N TYR A 531 -8.30 19.61 18.61
CA TYR A 531 -9.59 19.48 19.29
C TYR A 531 -10.49 20.68 18.99
N GLU A 532 -9.96 21.89 18.73
CA GLU A 532 -10.77 23.04 18.29
C GLU A 532 -11.49 22.78 16.95
N GLU A 533 -10.82 22.13 15.99
CA GLU A 533 -11.43 21.72 14.72
C GLU A 533 -12.66 20.83 14.98
N MET A 534 -12.56 19.91 15.96
CA MET A 534 -13.66 19.04 16.41
C MET A 534 -14.71 19.77 17.29
N GLU A 535 -14.28 20.68 18.15
CA GLU A 535 -15.12 21.39 19.11
C GLU A 535 -16.01 22.45 18.47
N SER A 536 -15.74 22.88 17.23
CA SER A 536 -16.57 23.84 16.49
C SER A 536 -18.07 23.46 16.43
N HIS A 537 -18.37 22.18 16.67
CA HIS A 537 -19.71 21.62 16.72
C HIS A 537 -20.28 21.35 18.14
N TYR A 538 -19.47 21.50 19.19
CA TYR A 538 -19.87 21.32 20.59
C TYR A 538 -20.33 22.65 21.22
N LYS A 539 -21.63 22.77 21.53
CA LYS A 539 -22.23 23.95 22.19
C LYS A 539 -22.44 23.79 23.71
N GLY A 540 -21.75 22.84 24.34
CA GLY A 540 -21.85 22.60 25.77
C GLY A 540 -21.04 23.61 26.58
N LYS A 541 -21.66 24.30 27.55
CA LYS A 541 -20.93 25.11 28.53
C LYS A 541 -20.28 24.18 29.56
N GLY A 542 -19.02 23.84 29.35
CA GLY A 542 -18.20 23.11 30.31
C GLY A 542 -16.84 22.81 29.70
N SER A 543 -15.77 23.06 30.46
CA SER A 543 -14.41 22.67 30.09
C SER A 543 -14.40 21.16 29.80
N VAL A 544 -14.02 20.75 28.59
CA VAL A 544 -13.81 19.33 28.22
C VAL A 544 -12.69 18.69 29.07
N TRP A 545 -11.95 19.52 29.81
CA TRP A 545 -10.94 19.27 30.82
C TRP A 545 -11.42 18.52 32.08
N THR A 546 -11.99 17.32 31.91
CA THR A 546 -12.03 16.33 32.99
C THR A 546 -11.93 14.94 32.38
N SER A 547 -10.83 14.26 32.72
CA SER A 547 -10.43 12.84 32.66
C SER A 547 -11.50 11.72 32.58
N LEU A 548 -12.61 11.87 31.87
CA LEU A 548 -13.76 10.96 31.90
C LEU A 548 -14.40 10.69 30.54
N TYR A 549 -13.85 11.18 29.44
CA TYR A 549 -14.39 10.91 28.11
C TYR A 549 -13.55 9.84 27.43
N THR A 550 -14.20 8.73 27.07
CA THR A 550 -13.63 7.66 26.26
C THR A 550 -13.12 8.24 24.95
N PHE A 551 -11.89 7.91 24.58
CA PHE A 551 -11.25 8.30 23.33
C PHE A 551 -10.79 7.02 22.63
N ASP A 552 -11.36 6.76 21.46
CA ASP A 552 -10.96 5.70 20.57
C ASP A 552 -11.16 6.15 19.11
N PHE A 553 -10.47 5.47 18.20
CA PHE A 553 -10.51 5.78 16.78
C PHE A 553 -10.22 4.54 15.93
N ASP A 554 -10.73 4.55 14.70
CA ASP A 554 -10.37 3.57 13.68
C ASP A 554 -10.13 4.27 12.34
N LEU A 555 -9.33 3.62 11.51
CA LEU A 555 -9.02 4.00 10.16
C LEU A 555 -9.47 2.90 9.21
N PHE A 556 -10.17 3.27 8.14
CA PHE A 556 -10.45 2.34 7.07
C PHE A 556 -10.34 3.01 5.72
N GLU A 557 -9.45 2.48 4.89
CA GLU A 557 -9.16 3.06 3.58
C GLU A 557 -8.74 4.53 3.69
N ASP A 558 -9.55 5.47 3.20
CA ASP A 558 -9.35 6.92 3.29
C ASP A 558 -10.19 7.59 4.39
N GLN A 559 -10.95 6.81 5.16
CA GLN A 559 -11.81 7.32 6.22
C GLN A 559 -11.17 7.20 7.60
N PHE A 560 -11.34 8.23 8.41
CA PHE A 560 -10.91 8.26 9.82
C PHE A 560 -12.11 8.59 10.70
N VAL A 561 -12.37 7.75 11.70
CA VAL A 561 -13.38 8.00 12.74
C VAL A 561 -12.70 8.14 14.09
N VAL A 562 -13.12 9.13 14.86
CA VAL A 562 -12.69 9.32 16.25
C VAL A 562 -13.88 9.65 17.12
N ASN A 563 -13.96 9.10 18.33
CA ASN A 563 -14.89 9.59 19.34
C ASN A 563 -14.21 10.47 20.38
N ILE A 564 -14.94 11.49 20.80
CA ILE A 564 -14.64 12.29 21.98
C ILE A 564 -15.89 12.31 22.82
N GLY A 565 -15.90 11.50 23.88
CA GLY A 565 -17.08 11.30 24.72
C GLY A 565 -18.23 10.71 23.91
N ASN A 566 -19.33 11.47 23.82
CA ASN A 566 -20.55 11.07 23.10
C ASN A 566 -20.57 11.51 21.62
N THR A 567 -19.56 12.24 21.15
CA THR A 567 -19.51 12.74 19.77
C THR A 567 -18.54 11.92 18.95
N PHE A 568 -18.94 11.57 17.73
CA PHE A 568 -18.12 10.88 16.74
C PHE A 568 -17.88 11.82 15.56
N TYR A 569 -16.62 11.95 15.16
CA TYR A 569 -16.18 12.77 14.04
C TYR A 569 -15.66 11.86 12.93
N ILE A 570 -16.06 12.15 11.69
CA ILE A 570 -15.74 11.35 10.51
C ILE A 570 -15.07 12.24 9.49
N TYR A 571 -13.90 11.80 9.04
CA TYR A 571 -13.07 12.49 8.08
C TYR A 571 -12.88 11.64 6.83
N GLU A 572 -12.93 12.28 5.65
CA GLU A 572 -12.70 11.69 4.32
C GLU A 572 -11.78 12.60 3.47
#